data_AF-A0A8J3IMD0-F1
#
_entry.id   AF-A0A8J3IMD0-F1
#
_cell.length_a   1.000
_cell.length_b   1.000
_cell.length_c   1.000
_cell.angle_alpha   90.00
_cell.angle_beta   90.00
_cell.angle_gamma   90.00
#
_symmetry.space_group_name_H-M   'P 1'
#
loop_
_entity.id
_entity.type
_entity.pdbx_description
1 polymer ?
#
loop_
_entity_poly.entity_id
_entity_poly.type
_entity_poly.pdbx_seq_one_letter_code
_entity_poly.pdbx_strand_id
1 'polypeptide(L)'
;MYQPEEKQPLTQPKQPHPKTHRRRRDAGKGRFTKRDCFALIWIGHQYGIRLDHLQLLLGRFPGRGATYTNWISGSATRDVVTRWEKEGLVRVERLEVDGPFWIWLTPKGLRRMGLSYTYRDLRKLKDVKGEDLTHLYAINAIRLDIEADEPEAHWISERALRQGQIRLKGQTLLHRPDGVVVFPDGKTVAIEAELSMKKPFELEEVLLELLWGEAYLRRKTEYDRQTAREFSRGNRSPYDQIWYFAPKTIRRHVRRARERLFADLTISQQEAERIYIAWYPLPHSDEESTQEEREDNEALGLDDEDEEEERLDAEGEGDRER
;
A
#
# COMPACT_ATOMS: atom_id res chain seq x y z
N MET A 1 -70.74 11.09 50.63
CA MET A 1 -69.61 10.27 51.12
C MET A 1 -68.98 9.61 49.93
N TYR A 2 -67.80 10.11 49.56
CA TYR A 2 -67.03 9.72 48.38
C TYR A 2 -66.22 8.47 48.78
N GLN A 3 -66.45 7.32 48.15
CA GLN A 3 -65.59 6.14 48.32
C GLN A 3 -64.41 6.25 47.35
N PRO A 4 -63.15 6.13 47.82
CA PRO A 4 -61.97 6.26 46.97
C PRO A 4 -61.69 4.95 46.21
N GLU A 5 -61.33 5.10 44.94
CA GLU A 5 -60.88 4.04 44.02
C GLU A 5 -59.59 3.37 44.53
N GLU A 6 -59.58 2.04 44.54
CA GLU A 6 -58.41 1.20 44.82
C GLU A 6 -57.38 1.34 43.69
N LYS A 7 -56.21 1.91 44.02
CA LYS A 7 -55.06 1.95 43.13
C LYS A 7 -54.43 0.56 43.00
N GLN A 8 -54.43 0.02 41.78
CA GLN A 8 -53.67 -1.17 41.41
C GLN A 8 -52.15 -0.92 41.60
N PRO A 9 -51.38 -1.91 42.10
CA PRO A 9 -49.96 -1.73 42.33
C PRO A 9 -49.18 -1.70 41.00
N LEU A 10 -48.34 -0.66 40.85
CA LEU A 10 -47.35 -0.50 39.79
C LEU A 10 -46.39 -1.69 39.77
N THR A 11 -46.43 -2.47 38.69
CA THR A 11 -45.45 -3.51 38.38
C THR A 11 -44.07 -2.89 38.18
N GLN A 12 -43.12 -3.27 39.04
CA GLN A 12 -41.72 -2.87 38.92
C GLN A 12 -41.11 -3.38 37.59
N PRO A 13 -40.28 -2.59 36.90
CA PRO A 13 -39.60 -3.05 35.70
C PRO A 13 -38.58 -4.14 36.06
N LYS A 14 -38.71 -5.32 35.43
CA LYS A 14 -37.77 -6.44 35.57
C LYS A 14 -36.36 -5.98 35.17
N GLN A 15 -35.42 -6.04 36.11
CA GLN A 15 -34.01 -5.82 35.82
C GLN A 15 -33.53 -6.86 34.78
N PRO A 16 -32.76 -6.46 33.75
CA PRO A 16 -32.26 -7.38 32.76
C PRO A 16 -31.25 -8.34 33.39
N HIS A 17 -31.56 -9.64 33.35
CA HIS A 17 -30.61 -10.66 33.78
C HIS A 17 -29.32 -10.58 32.94
N PRO A 18 -28.13 -10.71 33.57
CA PRO A 18 -26.87 -10.72 32.85
C PRO A 18 -26.84 -11.94 31.93
N LYS A 19 -26.74 -11.69 30.62
CA LYS A 19 -26.58 -12.75 29.60
C LYS A 19 -25.26 -13.48 29.88
N THR A 20 -25.34 -14.67 30.45
CA THR A 20 -24.21 -15.57 30.61
C THR A 20 -23.80 -16.08 29.22
N HIS A 21 -22.81 -15.43 28.62
CA HIS A 21 -22.22 -15.91 27.38
C HIS A 21 -21.61 -17.29 27.62
N ARG A 22 -22.23 -18.33 27.03
CA ARG A 22 -21.78 -19.71 27.11
C ARG A 22 -20.35 -19.78 26.57
N ARG A 23 -19.38 -20.02 27.47
CA ARG A 23 -17.97 -20.13 27.15
C ARG A 23 -17.80 -21.19 26.05
N ARG A 24 -17.24 -20.79 24.90
CA ARG A 24 -17.07 -21.71 23.76
C ARG A 24 -16.18 -22.89 24.18
N ARG A 25 -16.52 -24.10 23.73
CA ARG A 25 -15.86 -25.37 24.13
C ARG A 25 -14.36 -25.44 23.79
N ASP A 26 -13.88 -24.54 22.94
CA ASP A 26 -12.50 -24.39 22.49
C ASP A 26 -11.73 -23.25 23.18
N ALA A 27 -12.33 -22.59 24.17
CA ALA A 27 -11.66 -21.58 24.97
C ALA A 27 -10.44 -22.19 25.70
N GLY A 28 -9.24 -21.91 25.18
CA GLY A 28 -7.96 -22.32 25.80
C GLY A 28 -7.12 -23.30 24.98
N LYS A 29 -7.60 -23.84 23.85
CA LYS A 29 -6.75 -24.58 22.90
C LYS A 29 -6.36 -23.63 21.77
N GLY A 30 -5.10 -23.20 21.76
CA GLY A 30 -4.54 -22.33 20.72
C GLY A 30 -4.67 -22.97 19.34
N ARG A 31 -5.77 -22.67 18.64
CA ARG A 31 -5.93 -23.08 17.24
C ARG A 31 -5.19 -22.07 16.39
N PHE A 32 -3.97 -22.40 16.03
CA PHE A 32 -3.28 -21.77 14.92
C PHE A 32 -4.05 -22.08 13.63
N THR A 33 -4.69 -21.08 13.04
CA THR A 33 -5.58 -21.22 11.88
C THR A 33 -4.88 -20.86 10.57
N LYS A 34 -5.48 -21.24 9.42
CA LYS A 34 -5.01 -20.78 8.10
C LYS A 34 -4.99 -19.25 8.01
N ARG A 35 -6.00 -18.59 8.60
CA ARG A 35 -6.07 -17.13 8.70
C ARG A 35 -4.91 -16.53 9.49
N ASP A 36 -4.52 -17.17 10.59
CA ASP A 36 -3.36 -16.72 11.37
C ASP A 36 -2.07 -16.86 10.55
N CYS A 37 -1.89 -17.98 9.87
CA CYS A 37 -0.74 -18.21 9.00
C CYS A 37 -0.65 -17.14 7.91
N PHE A 38 -1.76 -16.91 7.20
CA PHE A 38 -1.85 -15.89 6.16
C PHE A 38 -1.47 -14.50 6.70
N ALA A 39 -2.12 -14.04 7.77
CA ALA A 39 -1.88 -12.73 8.34
C ALA A 39 -0.43 -12.58 8.84
N LEU A 40 0.12 -13.60 9.50
CA LEU A 40 1.51 -13.58 9.98
C LEU A 40 2.53 -13.59 8.84
N ILE A 41 2.29 -14.32 7.74
CA ILE A 41 3.15 -14.24 6.55
C ILE A 41 3.09 -12.84 5.94
N TRP A 42 1.88 -12.28 5.79
CA TRP A 42 1.65 -10.94 5.26
C TRP A 42 2.42 -9.88 6.06
N ILE A 43 2.28 -9.89 7.39
CA ILE A 43 3.02 -9.00 8.32
C ILE A 43 4.52 -9.18 8.16
N GLY A 44 4.97 -10.42 7.97
CA GLY A 44 6.37 -10.74 7.76
C GLY A 44 6.93 -10.14 6.48
N HIS A 45 6.15 -10.06 5.42
CA HIS A 45 6.61 -9.43 4.18
C HIS A 45 6.80 -7.93 4.35
N GLN A 46 6.00 -7.28 5.19
CA GLN A 46 5.96 -5.82 5.37
C GLN A 46 6.75 -5.30 6.58
N TYR A 47 7.60 -6.11 7.22
CA TYR A 47 8.20 -5.82 8.55
C TYR A 47 7.19 -5.74 9.71
N GLY A 48 6.03 -5.12 9.53
CA GLY A 48 4.97 -5.02 10.53
C GLY A 48 3.70 -4.40 9.99
N ILE A 49 2.67 -4.37 10.83
CA ILE A 49 1.34 -3.82 10.51
C ILE A 49 0.78 -3.06 11.71
N ARG A 50 -0.07 -2.06 11.45
CA ARG A 50 -0.84 -1.35 12.48
C ARG A 50 -2.18 -2.05 12.74
N LEU A 51 -2.73 -1.92 13.95
CA LEU A 51 -3.91 -2.68 14.41
C LEU A 51 -5.17 -2.45 13.54
N ASP A 52 -5.35 -1.26 13.00
CA ASP A 52 -6.39 -0.90 12.03
C ASP A 52 -6.23 -1.60 10.69
N HIS A 53 -5.04 -1.60 10.09
CA HIS A 53 -4.75 -2.39 8.89
C HIS A 53 -4.92 -3.90 9.14
N LEU A 54 -4.59 -4.38 10.34
CA LEU A 54 -4.83 -5.78 10.70
C LEU A 54 -6.31 -6.15 10.80
N GLN A 55 -7.18 -5.20 11.16
CA GLN A 55 -8.64 -5.40 11.16
C GLN A 55 -9.17 -5.65 9.74
N LEU A 56 -8.66 -4.92 8.73
CA LEU A 56 -8.97 -5.17 7.31
C LEU A 56 -8.44 -6.54 6.87
N LEU A 57 -7.16 -6.81 7.13
CA LEU A 57 -6.50 -8.03 6.69
C LEU A 57 -7.17 -9.30 7.24
N LEU A 58 -7.52 -9.29 8.54
CA LEU A 58 -8.25 -10.40 9.15
C LEU A 58 -9.71 -10.46 8.71
N GLY A 59 -10.27 -9.31 8.29
CA GLY A 59 -11.59 -9.17 7.68
C GLY A 59 -11.73 -9.98 6.40
N ARG A 60 -10.69 -10.04 5.55
CA ARG A 60 -10.67 -10.83 4.30
C ARG A 60 -10.89 -12.33 4.48
N PHE A 61 -10.67 -12.84 5.69
CA PHE A 61 -10.95 -14.22 6.06
C PHE A 61 -11.98 -14.21 7.20
N PRO A 62 -13.24 -13.86 6.93
CA PRO A 62 -14.25 -13.78 7.96
C PRO A 62 -14.47 -15.19 8.55
N GLY A 63 -14.39 -15.30 9.87
CA GLY A 63 -14.74 -16.53 10.56
C GLY A 63 -16.24 -16.82 10.42
N ARG A 64 -16.67 -18.06 10.70
CA ARG A 64 -18.11 -18.41 10.71
C ARG A 64 -18.90 -17.43 11.60
N GLY A 65 -19.87 -16.74 11.02
CA GLY A 65 -20.76 -15.79 11.71
C GLY A 65 -20.24 -14.34 11.81
N ALA A 66 -19.31 -13.93 10.96
CA ALA A 66 -18.90 -12.52 10.87
C ALA A 66 -20.03 -11.65 10.31
N THR A 67 -20.27 -10.51 10.96
CA THR A 67 -21.28 -9.51 10.56
C THR A 67 -20.84 -8.67 9.36
N TYR A 68 -19.53 -8.56 9.13
CA TYR A 68 -18.93 -7.77 8.06
C TYR A 68 -18.01 -8.66 7.23
N THR A 69 -18.00 -8.44 5.92
CA THR A 69 -17.26 -9.26 4.96
C THR A 69 -15.79 -8.86 4.81
N ASN A 70 -15.43 -7.60 5.10
CA ASN A 70 -14.09 -7.06 4.84
C ASN A 70 -13.37 -6.46 6.07
N TRP A 71 -13.96 -6.58 7.27
CA TRP A 71 -13.40 -6.01 8.50
C TRP A 71 -13.82 -6.81 9.73
N ILE A 72 -12.99 -6.83 10.77
CA ILE A 72 -13.36 -7.33 12.10
C ILE A 72 -13.16 -6.24 13.17
N SER A 73 -13.91 -6.32 14.27
CA SER A 73 -13.80 -5.30 15.33
C SER A 73 -12.40 -5.24 15.96
N GLY A 74 -12.05 -4.08 16.51
CA GLY A 74 -10.78 -3.89 17.20
C GLY A 74 -10.61 -4.77 18.44
N SER A 75 -11.71 -5.15 19.10
CA SER A 75 -11.68 -6.14 20.19
C SER A 75 -11.34 -7.55 19.68
N ALA A 76 -12.00 -8.00 18.60
CA ALA A 76 -11.72 -9.31 18.01
C ALA A 76 -10.29 -9.40 17.47
N THR A 77 -9.76 -8.31 16.90
CA THR A 77 -8.37 -8.23 16.46
C THR A 77 -7.40 -8.32 17.62
N ARG A 78 -7.66 -7.60 18.73
CA ARG A 78 -6.85 -7.69 19.95
C ARG A 78 -6.83 -9.10 20.54
N ASP A 79 -7.94 -9.83 20.50
CA ASP A 79 -7.99 -11.22 20.97
C ASP A 79 -7.07 -12.14 20.14
N VAL A 80 -7.07 -11.97 18.81
CA VAL A 80 -6.18 -12.69 17.90
C VAL A 80 -4.71 -12.36 18.20
N VAL A 81 -4.39 -11.06 18.30
CA VAL A 81 -3.03 -10.57 18.56
C VAL A 81 -2.51 -11.05 19.93
N THR A 82 -3.35 -10.98 20.98
CA THR A 82 -3.01 -11.45 22.33
C THR A 82 -2.61 -12.92 22.32
N ARG A 83 -3.26 -13.75 21.49
CA ARG A 83 -2.89 -15.16 21.34
C ARG A 83 -1.54 -15.32 20.64
N TRP A 84 -1.30 -14.61 19.53
CA TRP A 84 -0.01 -14.66 18.84
C TRP A 84 1.14 -14.17 19.73
N GLU A 85 0.90 -13.15 20.55
CA GLU A 85 1.86 -12.63 21.53
C GLU A 85 2.15 -13.64 22.64
N LYS A 86 1.13 -14.29 23.21
CA LYS A 86 1.30 -15.38 24.21
C LYS A 86 2.08 -16.57 23.64
N GLU A 87 1.92 -16.85 22.35
CA GLU A 87 2.73 -17.86 21.65
C GLU A 87 4.15 -17.37 21.32
N GLY A 88 4.46 -16.10 21.57
CA GLY A 88 5.75 -15.47 21.30
C GLY A 88 6.04 -15.27 19.81
N LEU A 89 5.01 -15.28 18.96
CA LEU A 89 5.15 -15.13 17.51
C LEU A 89 5.30 -13.67 17.09
N VAL A 90 4.66 -12.75 17.82
CA VAL A 90 4.67 -11.32 17.52
C VAL A 90 5.12 -10.49 18.73
N ARG A 91 5.60 -9.29 18.45
CA ARG A 91 5.65 -8.16 19.37
C ARG A 91 4.49 -7.22 19.07
N VAL A 92 3.99 -6.58 20.11
CA VAL A 92 2.89 -5.62 20.05
C VAL A 92 3.29 -4.42 20.87
N GLU A 93 3.27 -3.23 20.28
CA GLU A 93 3.65 -2.03 21.01
C GLU A 93 2.96 -0.80 20.43
N ARG A 94 2.65 0.16 21.29
CA ARG A 94 2.24 1.48 20.86
C ARG A 94 3.51 2.30 20.62
N LEU A 95 3.81 2.57 19.36
CA LEU A 95 5.00 3.31 18.98
C LEU A 95 4.73 4.81 18.82
N GLU A 96 3.48 5.28 18.83
CA GLU A 96 3.09 6.68 18.68
C GLU A 96 2.16 7.07 19.83
N VAL A 97 2.26 8.30 20.36
CA VAL A 97 1.61 8.71 21.63
C VAL A 97 0.11 8.37 21.63
N ASP A 98 -0.59 8.72 20.54
CA ASP A 98 -2.03 8.49 20.38
C ASP A 98 -2.35 7.51 19.24
N GLY A 99 -1.33 6.83 18.72
CA GLY A 99 -1.49 5.89 17.60
C GLY A 99 -2.02 4.51 18.04
N PRO A 100 -2.63 3.75 17.11
CA PRO A 100 -2.92 2.34 17.34
C PRO A 100 -1.64 1.52 17.57
N PHE A 101 -1.81 0.29 18.06
CA PHE A 101 -0.68 -0.62 18.26
C PHE A 101 -0.08 -1.07 16.92
N TRP A 102 1.24 -1.17 16.89
CA TRP A 102 2.00 -1.86 15.85
C TRP A 102 2.25 -3.31 16.26
N ILE A 103 2.17 -4.21 15.28
CA ILE A 103 2.35 -5.65 15.43
C ILE A 103 3.39 -6.11 14.41
N TRP A 104 4.43 -6.80 14.87
CA TRP A 104 5.47 -7.36 14.01
C TRP A 104 5.99 -8.69 14.53
N LEU A 105 6.55 -9.53 13.65
CA LEU A 105 7.01 -10.86 14.07
C LEU A 105 8.28 -10.79 14.91
N THR A 106 8.35 -11.65 15.92
CA THR A 106 9.61 -11.97 16.61
C THR A 106 10.49 -12.84 15.71
N PRO A 107 11.77 -13.09 16.06
CA PRO A 107 12.58 -14.11 15.38
C PRO A 107 11.93 -15.50 15.39
N LYS A 108 11.18 -15.84 16.46
CA LYS A 108 10.42 -17.09 16.55
C LYS A 108 9.27 -17.09 15.54
N GLY A 109 8.54 -15.98 15.42
CA GLY A 109 7.47 -15.81 14.44
C GLY A 109 7.96 -15.99 13.01
N LEU A 110 9.04 -15.29 12.63
CA LEU A 110 9.65 -15.41 11.30
C LEU A 110 10.01 -16.86 10.96
N ARG A 111 10.74 -17.54 11.85
CA ARG A 111 11.09 -18.96 11.66
C ARG A 111 9.87 -19.85 11.56
N ARG A 112 8.85 -19.62 12.41
CA ARG A 112 7.61 -20.41 12.39
C ARG A 112 6.87 -20.28 11.07
N MET A 113 6.95 -19.11 10.42
CA MET A 113 6.33 -18.83 9.12
C MET A 113 7.22 -19.23 7.94
N GLY A 114 8.38 -19.85 8.18
CA GLY A 114 9.32 -20.23 7.12
C GLY A 114 10.01 -19.03 6.44
N LEU A 115 9.99 -17.87 7.08
CA LEU A 115 10.52 -16.63 6.51
C LEU A 115 11.99 -16.44 6.94
N SER A 116 12.90 -16.44 5.97
CA SER A 116 14.36 -16.36 6.16
C SER A 116 14.90 -14.93 6.28
N TYR A 117 14.02 -13.96 6.51
CA TYR A 117 14.41 -12.57 6.51
C TYR A 117 15.08 -12.13 7.84
N THR A 118 15.99 -11.16 7.77
CA THR A 118 16.63 -10.55 8.95
C THR A 118 15.58 -9.91 9.86
N TYR A 119 15.61 -10.26 11.16
CA TYR A 119 14.74 -9.64 12.16
C TYR A 119 15.05 -8.15 12.31
N ARG A 120 13.99 -7.34 12.29
CA ARG A 120 14.04 -5.91 12.53
C ARG A 120 13.08 -5.56 13.66
N ASP A 121 13.57 -4.79 14.61
CA ASP A 121 12.79 -4.32 15.74
C ASP A 121 12.19 -2.95 15.41
N LEU A 122 10.86 -2.86 15.27
CA LEU A 122 10.22 -1.62 14.81
C LEU A 122 10.43 -0.45 15.77
N ARG A 123 10.74 -0.71 17.06
CA ARG A 123 11.10 0.36 18.00
C ARG A 123 12.28 1.21 17.53
N LYS A 124 13.16 0.61 16.73
CA LYS A 124 14.38 1.25 16.21
C LYS A 124 14.17 1.95 14.87
N LEU A 125 13.01 1.77 14.21
CA LEU A 125 12.75 2.36 12.89
C LEU A 125 12.75 3.88 12.93
N LYS A 126 12.25 4.47 14.02
CA LYS A 126 12.24 5.93 14.20
C LYS A 126 13.61 6.59 14.07
N ASP A 127 14.66 5.84 14.35
CA ASP A 127 16.04 6.33 14.34
C ASP A 127 16.76 6.04 13.00
N VAL A 128 16.10 5.35 12.05
CA VAL A 128 16.67 4.96 10.76
C VAL A 128 16.13 5.85 9.65
N LYS A 129 17.03 6.61 9.02
CA LYS A 129 16.70 7.48 7.88
C LYS A 129 16.11 6.65 6.73
N GLY A 130 14.90 7.01 6.28
CA GLY A 130 14.21 6.38 5.16
C GLY A 130 13.36 5.16 5.52
N GLU A 131 13.21 4.83 6.80
CA GLU A 131 12.34 3.75 7.26
C GLU A 131 11.48 4.25 8.44
N ASP A 132 10.56 5.18 8.18
CA ASP A 132 9.64 5.68 9.21
C ASP A 132 8.33 4.85 9.25
N LEU A 133 7.61 4.96 10.37
CA LEU A 133 6.34 4.24 10.56
C LEU A 133 5.22 4.76 9.65
N THR A 134 5.30 6.01 9.20
CA THR A 134 4.32 6.66 8.30
C THR A 134 4.38 6.04 6.90
N HIS A 135 5.60 5.84 6.40
CA HIS A 135 5.93 5.19 5.13
C HIS A 135 5.51 3.74 5.16
N LEU A 136 5.87 3.02 6.24
CA LEU A 136 5.42 1.64 6.40
C LEU A 136 3.89 1.53 6.48
N TYR A 137 3.22 2.50 7.12
CA TYR A 137 1.77 2.55 7.11
C TYR A 137 1.23 2.75 5.69
N ALA A 138 1.80 3.67 4.90
CA ALA A 138 1.38 3.92 3.53
C ALA A 138 1.54 2.69 2.62
N ILE A 139 2.69 2.03 2.66
CA ILE A 139 2.94 0.80 1.89
C ILE A 139 1.93 -0.29 2.27
N ASN A 140 1.64 -0.43 3.57
CA ASN A 140 0.62 -1.37 4.02
C ASN A 140 -0.77 -1.04 3.48
N ALA A 141 -1.14 0.25 3.45
CA ALA A 141 -2.42 0.69 2.89
C ALA A 141 -2.49 0.40 1.38
N ILE A 142 -1.47 0.80 0.62
CA ILE A 142 -1.37 0.58 -0.83
C ILE A 142 -1.45 -0.92 -1.17
N ARG A 143 -0.70 -1.76 -0.44
CA ARG A 143 -0.78 -3.21 -0.63
C ARG A 143 -2.17 -3.75 -0.31
N LEU A 144 -2.80 -3.27 0.76
CA LEU A 144 -4.15 -3.71 1.10
C LEU A 144 -5.15 -3.30 0.02
N ASP A 145 -5.01 -2.13 -0.56
CA ASP A 145 -5.87 -1.66 -1.63
C ASP A 145 -5.73 -2.51 -2.88
N ILE A 146 -4.50 -2.65 -3.39
CA ILE A 146 -4.19 -3.46 -4.58
C ILE A 146 -4.64 -4.91 -4.41
N GLU A 147 -4.36 -5.56 -3.27
CA GLU A 147 -4.79 -6.94 -3.04
C GLU A 147 -6.30 -7.09 -2.80
N ALA A 148 -7.03 -6.00 -2.54
CA ALA A 148 -8.49 -6.02 -2.46
C ALA A 148 -9.12 -6.01 -3.85
N ASP A 149 -8.59 -5.18 -4.74
CA ASP A 149 -9.07 -5.04 -6.12
C ASP A 149 -8.58 -6.18 -7.01
N GLU A 150 -7.35 -6.64 -6.78
CA GLU A 150 -6.67 -7.68 -7.56
C GLU A 150 -6.19 -8.82 -6.64
N PRO A 151 -7.10 -9.71 -6.17
CA PRO A 151 -6.76 -10.77 -5.21
C PRO A 151 -5.74 -11.80 -5.71
N GLU A 152 -5.60 -11.91 -7.03
CA GLU A 152 -4.63 -12.81 -7.68
C GLU A 152 -3.27 -12.16 -7.91
N ALA A 153 -3.14 -10.85 -7.70
CA ALA A 153 -1.87 -10.15 -7.82
C ALA A 153 -0.88 -10.61 -6.75
N HIS A 154 0.38 -10.76 -7.16
CA HIS A 154 1.45 -11.20 -6.28
C HIS A 154 2.31 -10.01 -5.82
N TRP A 155 2.26 -9.72 -4.53
CA TRP A 155 3.11 -8.70 -3.90
C TRP A 155 4.49 -9.24 -3.50
N ILE A 156 5.53 -8.60 -4.01
CA ILE A 156 6.93 -8.78 -3.63
C ILE A 156 7.36 -7.55 -2.83
N SER A 157 7.66 -7.73 -1.53
CA SER A 157 8.00 -6.60 -0.67
C SER A 157 9.44 -6.12 -0.84
N GLU A 158 9.70 -4.87 -0.45
CA GLU A 158 11.06 -4.31 -0.37
C GLU A 158 12.06 -5.24 0.32
N ARG A 159 11.59 -5.95 1.36
CA ARG A 159 12.42 -6.90 2.11
C ARG A 159 12.70 -8.19 1.34
N ALA A 160 11.78 -8.67 0.52
CA ALA A 160 12.02 -9.76 -0.42
C ALA A 160 13.02 -9.34 -1.50
N LEU A 161 12.86 -8.13 -2.05
CA LEU A 161 13.80 -7.53 -3.00
C LEU A 161 15.20 -7.31 -2.40
N ARG A 162 15.32 -7.16 -1.07
CA ARG A 162 16.62 -7.11 -0.36
C ARG A 162 17.31 -8.47 -0.28
N GLN A 163 16.58 -9.58 -0.33
CA GLN A 163 17.19 -10.91 -0.15
C GLN A 163 18.12 -11.23 -1.32
N GLY A 164 19.32 -11.70 -1.01
CA GLY A 164 20.32 -12.06 -2.01
C GLY A 164 21.22 -10.90 -2.48
N GLN A 165 20.93 -9.65 -2.11
CA GLN A 165 21.83 -8.53 -2.41
C GLN A 165 22.96 -8.43 -1.36
N ILE A 166 24.21 -8.66 -1.80
CA ILE A 166 25.40 -8.44 -0.99
C ILE A 166 25.79 -6.96 -1.10
N ARG A 167 25.65 -6.19 -0.02
CA ARG A 167 26.16 -4.82 0.04
C ARG A 167 27.68 -4.84 0.21
N LEU A 168 28.41 -4.65 -0.89
CA LEU A 168 29.85 -4.38 -0.81
C LEU A 168 30.08 -2.90 -0.47
N LYS A 169 31.00 -2.65 0.45
CA LYS A 169 31.32 -1.28 0.91
C LYS A 169 31.81 -0.45 -0.28
N GLY A 170 31.14 0.68 -0.54
CA GLY A 170 31.50 1.61 -1.61
C GLY A 170 30.79 1.39 -2.95
N GLN A 171 29.93 0.37 -3.08
CA GLN A 171 29.10 0.21 -4.27
C GLN A 171 27.80 1.03 -4.18
N THR A 172 27.53 1.81 -5.23
CA THR A 172 26.20 2.38 -5.48
C THR A 172 25.26 1.24 -5.83
N LEU A 173 24.13 1.16 -5.14
CA LEU A 173 23.09 0.18 -5.43
C LEU A 173 21.99 0.84 -6.24
N LEU A 174 21.35 0.05 -7.09
CA LEU A 174 20.15 0.48 -7.81
C LEU A 174 19.10 0.88 -6.79
N HIS A 175 18.41 1.99 -7.06
CA HIS A 175 17.21 2.35 -6.34
C HIS A 175 16.23 1.18 -6.37
N ARG A 176 15.68 0.86 -5.21
CA ARG A 176 14.79 -0.27 -5.01
C ARG A 176 13.41 0.27 -4.70
N PRO A 177 12.37 -0.26 -5.37
CA PRO A 177 11.01 0.12 -5.04
C PRO A 177 10.56 -0.40 -3.67
N ASP A 178 9.59 0.30 -3.09
CA ASP A 178 8.95 -0.05 -1.82
C ASP A 178 8.16 -1.36 -1.92
N GLY A 179 7.75 -1.72 -3.13
CA GLY A 179 7.18 -3.02 -3.46
C GLY A 179 7.14 -3.25 -4.96
N VAL A 180 6.91 -4.49 -5.34
CA VAL A 180 6.60 -4.85 -6.73
C VAL A 180 5.33 -5.68 -6.72
N VAL A 181 4.44 -5.39 -7.66
CA VAL A 181 3.22 -6.15 -7.90
C VAL A 181 3.37 -6.87 -9.23
N VAL A 182 3.09 -8.17 -9.24
CA VAL A 182 2.98 -8.96 -10.48
C VAL A 182 1.52 -9.33 -10.65
N PHE A 183 0.88 -8.80 -11.69
CA PHE A 183 -0.51 -9.07 -12.02
C PHE A 183 -0.66 -10.44 -12.73
N PRO A 184 -1.88 -10.99 -12.78
CA PRO A 184 -2.13 -12.31 -13.38
C PRO A 184 -1.76 -12.42 -14.86
N ASP A 185 -1.80 -11.30 -15.59
CA ASP A 185 -1.36 -11.19 -17.00
C ASP A 185 0.18 -11.16 -17.16
N GLY A 186 0.93 -11.18 -16.05
CA GLY A 186 2.38 -11.11 -16.01
C GLY A 186 2.94 -9.68 -15.94
N LYS A 187 2.08 -8.66 -15.99
CA LYS A 187 2.51 -7.26 -15.88
C LYS A 187 3.15 -7.01 -14.53
N THR A 188 4.35 -6.45 -14.54
CA THR A 188 5.15 -6.18 -13.34
C THR A 188 5.21 -4.68 -13.08
N VAL A 189 4.77 -4.25 -11.90
CA VAL A 189 4.67 -2.84 -11.53
C VAL A 189 5.52 -2.55 -10.30
N ALA A 190 6.40 -1.55 -10.40
CA ALA A 190 7.12 -1.02 -9.25
C ALA A 190 6.24 -0.02 -8.49
N ILE A 191 6.21 -0.15 -7.16
CA ILE A 191 5.42 0.71 -6.27
C ILE A 191 6.36 1.61 -5.46
N GLU A 192 6.06 2.90 -5.43
CA GLU A 192 6.76 3.93 -4.66
C GLU A 192 5.78 4.74 -3.81
N ALA A 193 5.98 4.81 -2.51
CA ALA A 193 5.17 5.64 -1.61
C ALA A 193 5.92 6.94 -1.28
N GLU A 194 5.80 7.99 -2.09
CA GLU A 194 6.54 9.23 -1.85
C GLU A 194 5.81 10.14 -0.86
N LEU A 195 6.21 10.12 0.41
CA LEU A 195 5.60 10.94 1.47
C LEU A 195 6.37 12.21 1.82
N SER A 196 7.57 12.40 1.24
CA SER A 196 8.46 13.50 1.59
C SER A 196 8.99 14.20 0.33
N MET A 197 9.29 15.49 0.42
CA MET A 197 9.93 16.18 -0.70
C MET A 197 11.40 15.76 -0.82
N LYS A 198 11.72 15.02 -1.87
CA LYS A 198 13.08 14.84 -2.35
C LYS A 198 13.56 16.10 -3.08
N LYS A 199 14.87 16.25 -3.21
CA LYS A 199 15.41 17.30 -4.08
C LYS A 199 15.02 16.99 -5.53
N PRO A 200 14.70 17.98 -6.37
CA PRO A 200 14.28 17.74 -7.76
C PRO A 200 15.21 16.77 -8.51
N PHE A 201 16.52 17.00 -8.38
CA PHE A 201 17.55 16.16 -9.00
C PHE A 201 17.58 14.72 -8.46
N GLU A 202 17.36 14.53 -7.15
CA GLU A 202 17.35 13.20 -6.53
C GLU A 202 16.15 12.38 -7.01
N LEU A 203 14.99 13.03 -7.15
CA LEU A 203 13.78 12.39 -7.66
C LEU A 203 13.92 11.97 -9.13
N GLU A 204 14.52 12.81 -9.97
CA GLU A 204 14.80 12.48 -11.37
C GLU A 204 15.72 11.25 -11.49
N GLU A 205 16.77 11.16 -10.67
CA GLU A 205 17.65 9.99 -10.69
C GLU A 205 16.93 8.71 -10.27
N VAL A 206 16.04 8.80 -9.26
CA VAL A 206 15.21 7.66 -8.85
C VAL A 206 14.29 7.20 -9.99
N LEU A 207 13.62 8.13 -10.66
CA LEU A 207 12.75 7.82 -11.80
C LEU A 207 13.53 7.09 -12.91
N LEU A 208 14.72 7.60 -13.27
CA LEU A 208 15.55 6.99 -14.30
C LEU A 208 16.10 5.61 -13.89
N GLU A 209 16.50 5.43 -12.63
CA GLU A 209 16.91 4.13 -12.11
C GLU A 209 15.77 3.09 -12.15
N LEU A 210 14.54 3.50 -11.85
CA LEU A 210 13.38 2.63 -11.96
C LEU A 210 12.96 2.36 -13.41
N LEU A 211 13.15 3.31 -14.34
CA LEU A 211 12.80 3.12 -15.76
C LEU A 211 13.81 2.26 -16.51
N TRP A 212 15.11 2.48 -16.25
CA TRP A 212 16.22 1.93 -17.04
C TRP A 212 17.03 0.85 -16.32
N GLY A 213 16.84 0.70 -15.01
CA GLY A 213 17.37 -0.41 -14.20
C GLY A 213 18.90 -0.44 -14.10
N GLU A 214 19.43 -1.66 -13.93
CA GLU A 214 20.86 -1.90 -13.67
C GLU A 214 21.77 -1.35 -14.77
N ALA A 215 21.29 -1.32 -16.02
CA ALA A 215 22.07 -0.80 -17.13
C ALA A 215 22.38 0.70 -16.95
N TYR A 216 21.44 1.49 -16.44
CA TYR A 216 21.68 2.89 -16.12
C TYR A 216 22.63 3.04 -14.94
N LEU A 217 22.42 2.28 -13.86
CA LEU A 217 23.31 2.31 -12.70
C LEU A 217 24.76 1.99 -13.08
N ARG A 218 24.97 0.94 -13.88
CA ARG A 218 26.31 0.56 -14.35
C ARG A 218 26.97 1.71 -15.09
N ARG A 219 26.25 2.36 -16.01
CA ARG A 219 26.79 3.50 -16.76
C ARG A 219 27.07 4.71 -15.89
N LYS A 220 26.30 4.96 -14.84
CA LYS A 220 26.61 6.00 -13.82
C LYS A 220 27.92 5.76 -13.08
N THR A 221 28.40 4.51 -13.02
CA THR A 221 29.70 4.19 -12.43
C THR A 221 30.85 4.29 -13.41
N GLU A 222 30.58 4.16 -14.72
CA GLU A 222 31.58 4.16 -15.78
C GLU A 222 31.78 5.56 -16.39
N TYR A 223 30.73 6.40 -16.39
CA TYR A 223 30.70 7.70 -17.05
C TYR A 223 30.19 8.81 -16.13
N ASP A 224 30.34 10.06 -16.56
CA ASP A 224 29.58 11.15 -15.97
C ASP A 224 28.07 10.96 -16.24
N ARG A 225 27.24 11.70 -15.51
CA ARG A 225 25.79 11.48 -15.51
C ARG A 225 25.13 11.76 -16.84
N GLN A 226 25.57 12.80 -17.56
CA GLN A 226 24.93 13.15 -18.82
C GLN A 226 25.21 12.07 -19.86
N THR A 227 26.46 11.65 -19.97
CA THR A 227 26.86 10.51 -20.83
C THR A 227 26.14 9.22 -20.44
N ALA A 228 25.99 8.95 -19.13
CA ALA A 228 25.26 7.77 -18.65
C ALA A 228 23.78 7.78 -19.04
N ARG A 229 23.12 8.96 -19.00
CA ARG A 229 21.72 9.12 -19.45
C ARG A 229 21.60 8.91 -20.95
N GLU A 230 22.45 9.57 -21.74
CA GLU A 230 22.45 9.45 -23.20
C GLU A 230 22.60 8.00 -23.67
N PHE A 231 23.55 7.26 -23.09
CA PHE A 231 23.73 5.85 -23.43
C PHE A 231 22.58 4.96 -22.94
N SER A 232 21.84 5.36 -21.90
CA SER A 232 20.77 4.57 -21.28
C SER A 232 19.38 4.84 -21.79
N ARG A 233 19.22 5.81 -22.67
CA ARG A 233 17.94 6.07 -23.34
C ARG A 233 17.44 4.80 -24.04
N GLY A 234 16.18 4.45 -23.79
CA GLY A 234 15.54 3.26 -24.34
C GLY A 234 15.91 1.93 -23.67
N ASN A 235 16.79 1.93 -22.65
CA ASN A 235 16.92 0.76 -21.80
C ASN A 235 15.61 0.52 -21.04
N ARG A 236 15.30 -0.73 -20.74
CA ARG A 236 14.10 -1.08 -19.97
C ARG A 236 14.50 -1.83 -18.71
N SER A 237 14.05 -1.32 -17.57
CA SER A 237 14.03 -2.05 -16.30
C SER A 237 13.05 -3.25 -16.39
N PRO A 238 13.05 -4.16 -15.41
CA PRO A 238 12.09 -5.27 -15.40
C PRO A 238 10.64 -4.85 -15.13
N TYR A 239 10.38 -3.56 -14.89
CA TYR A 239 9.04 -3.05 -14.57
C TYR A 239 8.35 -2.55 -15.83
N ASP A 240 7.14 -3.03 -16.07
CA ASP A 240 6.28 -2.51 -17.13
C ASP A 240 5.82 -1.10 -16.80
N GLN A 241 5.46 -0.85 -15.55
CA GLN A 241 5.04 0.46 -15.04
C GLN A 241 5.64 0.76 -13.68
N ILE A 242 5.63 2.04 -13.32
CA ILE A 242 6.05 2.56 -12.02
C ILE A 242 4.89 3.40 -11.48
N TRP A 243 4.35 3.02 -10.33
CA TRP A 243 3.24 3.71 -9.69
C TRP A 243 3.74 4.44 -8.45
N TYR A 244 3.63 5.76 -8.48
CA TYR A 244 3.92 6.64 -7.34
C TYR A 244 2.64 6.96 -6.60
N PHE A 245 2.59 6.66 -5.30
CA PHE A 245 1.51 7.07 -4.41
C PHE A 245 2.01 8.22 -3.55
N ALA A 246 1.41 9.40 -3.67
CA ALA A 246 1.92 10.58 -2.98
C ALA A 246 0.84 11.60 -2.56
N PRO A 247 1.09 12.40 -1.51
CA PRO A 247 0.26 13.57 -1.18
C PRO A 247 0.26 14.62 -2.28
N LYS A 248 -0.82 15.40 -2.38
CA LYS A 248 -1.04 16.41 -3.44
C LYS A 248 0.18 17.27 -3.79
N THR A 249 0.88 17.80 -2.79
CA THR A 249 2.07 18.64 -3.01
C THR A 249 3.24 17.86 -3.60
N ILE A 250 3.40 16.61 -3.19
CA ILE A 250 4.43 15.70 -3.66
C ILE A 250 4.09 15.16 -5.04
N ARG A 251 2.82 14.83 -5.34
CA ARG A 251 2.38 14.44 -6.69
C ARG A 251 2.76 15.47 -7.73
N ARG A 252 2.48 16.75 -7.46
CA ARG A 252 2.91 17.85 -8.34
C ARG A 252 4.43 17.90 -8.52
N HIS A 253 5.19 17.51 -7.51
CA HIS A 253 6.64 17.46 -7.60
C HIS A 253 7.11 16.31 -8.50
N VAL A 254 6.50 15.12 -8.39
CA VAL A 254 6.77 13.96 -9.25
C VAL A 254 6.35 14.26 -10.70
N ARG A 255 5.16 14.84 -10.92
CA ARG A 255 4.67 15.26 -12.24
C ARG A 255 5.63 16.22 -12.92
N ARG A 256 6.07 17.26 -12.21
CA ARG A 256 7.10 18.20 -12.72
C ARG A 256 8.43 17.54 -13.04
N ALA A 257 8.84 16.54 -12.28
CA ALA A 257 10.08 15.81 -12.57
C ALA A 257 9.92 14.97 -13.86
N ARG A 258 8.80 14.27 -14.02
CA ARG A 258 8.42 13.55 -15.24
C ARG A 258 8.37 14.48 -16.45
N GLU A 259 7.66 15.61 -16.33
CA GLU A 259 7.54 16.65 -17.37
C GLU A 259 8.89 17.22 -17.78
N ARG A 260 9.79 17.55 -16.83
CA ARG A 260 11.14 18.04 -17.17
C ARG A 260 11.95 17.00 -17.92
N LEU A 261 11.95 15.75 -17.44
CA LEU A 261 12.68 14.67 -18.11
C LEU A 261 12.17 14.45 -19.55
N PHE A 262 10.86 14.60 -19.76
CA PHE A 262 10.25 14.50 -21.09
C PHE A 262 10.58 15.72 -21.97
N ALA A 263 10.43 16.94 -21.45
CA ALA A 263 10.71 18.19 -22.18
C ALA A 263 12.18 18.31 -22.59
N ASP A 264 13.10 17.84 -21.75
CA ASP A 264 14.54 17.76 -22.04
C ASP A 264 14.90 16.57 -22.94
N LEU A 265 13.91 15.84 -23.45
CA LEU A 265 14.03 14.61 -24.25
C LEU A 265 14.81 13.50 -23.55
N THR A 266 15.02 13.57 -22.24
CA THR A 266 15.77 12.55 -21.49
C THR A 266 15.04 11.22 -21.57
N ILE A 267 13.72 11.24 -21.43
CA ILE A 267 12.82 10.08 -21.61
C ILE A 267 11.89 10.34 -22.80
N SER A 268 11.47 9.26 -23.45
CA SER A 268 10.44 9.25 -24.49
C SER A 268 9.03 9.38 -23.92
N GLN A 269 8.03 9.64 -24.77
CA GLN A 269 6.62 9.66 -24.38
C GLN A 269 6.18 8.32 -23.77
N GLN A 270 6.53 7.20 -24.41
CA GLN A 270 6.23 5.85 -23.90
C GLN A 270 6.86 5.59 -22.52
N GLU A 271 8.03 6.16 -22.24
CA GLU A 271 8.66 6.05 -20.91
C GLU A 271 7.98 6.95 -19.88
N ALA A 272 7.50 8.13 -20.27
CA ALA A 272 6.72 9.01 -19.41
C ALA A 272 5.37 8.39 -19.03
N GLU A 273 4.68 7.76 -20.00
CA GLU A 273 3.41 7.05 -19.79
C GLU A 273 3.54 5.82 -18.88
N ARG A 274 4.75 5.26 -18.74
CA ARG A 274 5.02 4.17 -17.77
C ARG A 274 5.08 4.66 -16.33
N ILE A 275 5.13 5.97 -16.08
CA ILE A 275 5.17 6.57 -14.74
C ILE A 275 3.78 7.12 -14.38
N TYR A 276 3.05 6.36 -13.58
CA TYR A 276 1.73 6.72 -13.06
C TYR A 276 1.86 7.39 -11.70
N ILE A 277 1.07 8.44 -11.46
CA ILE A 277 1.16 9.25 -10.24
C ILE A 277 -0.21 9.31 -9.57
N ALA A 278 -0.36 8.42 -8.60
CA ALA A 278 -1.57 8.19 -7.85
C ALA A 278 -1.64 8.95 -6.50
N TRP A 279 -2.86 9.12 -5.99
CA TRP A 279 -3.20 9.81 -4.76
C TRP A 279 -2.78 9.00 -3.54
N TYR A 280 -2.21 9.71 -2.57
CA TYR A 280 -2.07 9.21 -1.21
C TYR A 280 -2.39 10.32 -0.19
N PRO A 281 -3.24 10.10 0.84
CA PRO A 281 -4.01 8.89 1.10
C PRO A 281 -4.88 8.46 -0.08
N LEU A 282 -5.13 7.15 -0.18
CA LEU A 282 -5.90 6.55 -1.26
C LEU A 282 -7.33 7.12 -1.27
N PRO A 283 -7.95 7.27 -2.46
CA PRO A 283 -9.32 7.75 -2.57
C PRO A 283 -10.27 6.83 -1.79
N HIS A 284 -11.33 7.42 -1.25
CA HIS A 284 -12.36 6.73 -0.48
C HIS A 284 -13.67 6.59 -1.26
N SER A 285 -13.73 7.12 -2.49
CA SER A 285 -14.86 6.99 -3.41
C SER A 285 -14.45 6.88 -4.88
N ASP A 286 -15.35 6.34 -5.70
CA ASP A 286 -15.19 6.26 -7.16
C ASP A 286 -15.09 7.65 -7.80
N GLU A 287 -15.77 8.66 -7.22
CA GLU A 287 -15.68 10.06 -7.66
C GLU A 287 -14.27 10.62 -7.46
N GLU A 288 -13.64 10.33 -6.31
CA GLU A 288 -12.25 10.75 -6.05
C GLU A 288 -11.27 10.04 -7.00
N SER A 289 -11.51 8.76 -7.30
CA SER A 289 -10.71 7.97 -8.25
C SER A 289 -10.84 8.49 -9.69
N THR A 290 -12.05 8.86 -10.11
CA THR A 290 -12.29 9.46 -11.43
C THR A 290 -11.63 10.84 -11.55
N GLN A 291 -11.70 11.64 -10.48
CA GLN A 291 -11.04 12.95 -10.44
C GLN A 291 -9.51 12.81 -10.52
N GLU A 292 -8.97 11.76 -9.91
CA GLU A 292 -7.56 11.42 -9.97
C GLU A 292 -7.09 11.09 -11.38
N GLU A 293 -7.83 10.24 -12.11
CA GLU A 293 -7.52 9.87 -13.49
C GLU A 293 -7.51 11.10 -14.41
N ARG A 294 -8.53 11.96 -14.32
CA ARG A 294 -8.57 13.24 -15.06
C ARG A 294 -7.36 14.12 -14.74
N GLU A 295 -7.03 14.30 -13.45
CA GLU A 295 -5.86 15.09 -13.06
C GLU A 295 -4.53 14.54 -13.62
N ASP A 296 -4.44 13.23 -13.91
CA ASP A 296 -3.23 12.63 -14.49
C ASP A 296 -3.21 12.70 -16.02
N ASN A 297 -4.36 12.51 -16.68
CA ASN A 297 -4.51 12.69 -18.13
C ASN A 297 -4.24 14.15 -18.55
N GLU A 298 -4.81 15.13 -17.83
CA GLU A 298 -4.54 16.56 -18.03
C GLU A 298 -3.03 16.85 -17.91
N ALA A 299 -2.35 16.20 -16.96
CA ALA A 299 -0.91 16.36 -16.74
C ALA A 299 -0.03 15.66 -17.80
N LEU A 300 -0.60 14.75 -18.59
CA LEU A 300 0.05 14.12 -19.73
C LEU A 300 -0.32 14.81 -21.06
N GLY A 301 -1.30 15.71 -21.06
CA GLY A 301 -1.83 16.34 -22.26
C GLY A 301 -2.64 15.38 -23.14
N LEU A 302 -3.30 14.39 -22.53
CA LEU A 302 -4.05 13.35 -23.24
C LEU A 302 -5.54 13.67 -23.42
N ASP A 303 -6.08 14.70 -22.75
CA ASP A 303 -7.51 15.03 -22.80
C ASP A 303 -7.92 15.84 -24.05
N ASP A 304 -6.98 16.22 -24.92
CA ASP A 304 -7.27 17.04 -26.10
C ASP A 304 -7.71 16.22 -27.34
N GLU A 305 -7.60 14.88 -27.33
CA GLU A 305 -7.87 14.05 -28.52
C GLU A 305 -9.36 13.63 -28.66
N ASP A 306 -10.14 13.58 -27.57
CA ASP A 306 -11.55 13.16 -27.63
C ASP A 306 -12.51 14.31 -28.02
N GLU A 307 -12.10 15.58 -27.92
CA GLU A 307 -12.93 16.72 -28.36
C GLU A 307 -12.81 17.02 -29.88
N GLU A 308 -11.79 16.51 -30.58
CA GLU A 308 -11.65 16.69 -32.04
C GLU A 308 -12.49 15.68 -32.84
N GLU A 309 -12.68 14.44 -32.35
CA GLU A 309 -13.57 13.47 -33.03
C GLU A 309 -15.05 13.88 -32.96
N GLU A 310 -15.53 14.42 -31.83
CA GLU A 310 -16.92 14.93 -31.76
C GLU A 310 -17.14 16.19 -32.62
N ARG A 311 -16.10 17.01 -32.86
CA ARG A 311 -16.23 18.19 -33.75
C ARG A 311 -16.19 17.81 -35.23
N LEU A 312 -15.46 16.78 -35.61
CA LEU A 312 -15.42 16.31 -37.00
C LEU A 312 -16.72 15.59 -37.41
N ASP A 313 -17.40 14.93 -36.48
CA ASP A 313 -18.71 14.34 -36.73
C ASP A 313 -19.85 15.39 -36.79
N ALA A 314 -19.74 16.48 -36.02
CA ALA A 314 -20.71 17.57 -36.06
C ALA A 314 -20.63 18.45 -37.33
N GLU A 315 -19.45 18.56 -37.96
CA GLU A 315 -19.27 19.33 -39.20
C GLU A 315 -19.51 18.49 -40.47
N GLY A 316 -19.53 17.16 -40.38
CA GLY A 316 -19.77 16.24 -41.51
C GLY A 316 -21.24 16.04 -41.91
N GLU A 317 -22.19 16.33 -41.02
CA GLU A 317 -23.63 16.17 -41.30
C GLU A 317 -24.30 17.41 -41.91
N GLY A 318 -23.62 18.57 -41.93
CA GLY A 318 -24.18 19.83 -42.41
C GLY A 318 -24.23 20.02 -43.93
N ASP A 319 -23.54 19.18 -44.72
CA ASP A 319 -23.29 19.44 -46.16
C ASP A 319 -23.94 18.42 -47.11
N ARG A 320 -24.92 17.63 -46.63
CA ARG A 320 -25.70 16.68 -47.46
C ARG A 320 -27.14 17.11 -47.78
N GLU A 321 -27.52 18.33 -47.44
CA GLU A 321 -28.81 18.92 -47.86
C GLU A 321 -28.63 20.24 -48.61
N ARG A 322 -28.07 20.20 -49.82
CA ARG A 322 -28.29 21.23 -50.86
C ARG A 322 -28.34 20.65 -52.26
#